data_AF-A0A9E3T101-F1
#
_entry.id   AF-A0A9E3T101-F1
#
_cell.length_a   1.000
_cell.length_b   1.000
_cell.length_c   1.000
_cell.angle_alpha   90.00
_cell.angle_beta   90.00
_cell.angle_gamma   90.00
#
_symmetry.space_group_name_H-M   'P 1'
#
loop_
_entity.id
_entity.type
_entity.pdbx_description
1 polymer ?
#
loop_
_entity_poly.entity_id
_entity_poly.type
_entity_poly.pdbx_seq_one_letter_code
_entity_poly.pdbx_strand_id
1 'polypeptide(L)'
;YETDTLSQWVARYAQARFSAFPNVLWCVSNDRKIIPDDEELSDRKVHESTIDRIARDMAAREPWGSLLTNHQCRWSGYSFCDAGWSDIVTLEDLDQIHGQLILDYRARAKVPVINDEDRYEHYRPPEHPRYFFRRLMWASLLSGGHTTYCGTVTFEAYDGKLNGMQGYYDAARAGKLEGFQDFRNLHVFFNDTGLTLVGFEPDDAFVGDRPTHRKCARSNDTAIIYIANPNGDEPDKDDVSEGVTDVTINVNGDFAARWYDPRTGLWRKGSDVSAGMQTLIAPDAGDWVLLLRRKAE
;
A
#
# COMPACT_ATOMS: atom_id res chain seq x y z
N TYR A 1 -1.48 30.26 13.65
CA TYR A 1 -2.82 29.65 13.52
C TYR A 1 -3.92 30.41 14.25
N GLU A 2 -3.84 30.67 15.57
CA GLU A 2 -4.88 31.47 16.27
C GLU A 2 -5.11 32.87 15.68
N THR A 3 -4.04 33.49 15.18
CA THR A 3 -4.08 34.77 14.47
C THR A 3 -4.19 34.65 12.95
N ASP A 4 -4.24 33.42 12.42
CA ASP A 4 -4.38 33.14 10.98
C ASP A 4 -5.82 32.73 10.68
N THR A 5 -6.67 33.75 10.57
CA THR A 5 -8.10 33.57 10.31
C THR A 5 -8.38 32.94 8.95
N LEU A 6 -7.50 33.14 7.96
CA LEU A 6 -7.70 32.61 6.61
C LEU A 6 -7.60 31.08 6.61
N SER A 7 -6.53 30.51 7.17
CA SER A 7 -6.37 29.05 7.26
C SER A 7 -7.50 28.39 8.05
N GLN A 8 -7.96 29.02 9.14
CA GLN A 8 -9.13 28.55 9.88
C GLN A 8 -10.39 28.57 9.02
N TRP A 9 -10.63 29.64 8.26
CA TRP A 9 -11.81 29.76 7.41
C TRP A 9 -11.82 28.75 6.28
N VAL A 10 -10.67 28.50 5.65
CA VAL A 10 -10.56 27.49 4.59
C VAL A 10 -10.93 26.10 5.12
N ALA A 11 -10.35 25.69 6.25
CA ALA A 11 -10.66 24.40 6.86
C ALA A 11 -12.14 24.29 7.29
N ARG A 12 -12.69 25.33 7.96
CA ARG A 12 -14.10 25.38 8.35
C ARG A 12 -15.04 25.26 7.17
N TYR A 13 -14.76 26.01 6.12
CA TYR A 13 -15.59 26.02 4.92
C TYR A 13 -15.57 24.68 4.20
N ALA A 14 -14.39 24.04 4.10
CA ALA A 14 -14.27 22.71 3.53
C ALA A 14 -15.09 21.68 4.32
N GLN A 15 -14.93 21.62 5.64
CA GLN A 15 -15.70 20.69 6.50
C GLN A 15 -17.21 20.96 6.43
N ALA A 16 -17.63 22.22 6.49
CA ALA A 16 -19.05 22.58 6.37
C ALA A 16 -19.68 22.15 5.04
N ARG A 17 -18.89 22.05 3.97
CA ARG A 17 -19.37 21.61 2.66
C ARG A 17 -19.29 20.10 2.46
N PHE A 18 -18.26 19.45 2.98
CA PHE A 18 -17.93 18.09 2.57
C PHE A 18 -18.01 17.04 3.67
N SER A 19 -18.01 17.41 4.95
CA SER A 19 -18.01 16.42 6.04
C SER A 19 -19.26 15.52 6.03
N ALA A 20 -20.39 15.98 5.47
CA ALA A 20 -21.60 15.16 5.35
C ALA A 20 -21.47 14.00 4.34
N PHE A 21 -20.42 13.96 3.53
CA PHE A 21 -20.19 12.85 2.59
C PHE A 21 -19.36 11.75 3.27
N PRO A 22 -19.88 10.51 3.35
CA PRO A 22 -19.24 9.42 4.11
C PRO A 22 -17.94 8.90 3.48
N ASN A 23 -17.62 9.34 2.26
CA ASN A 23 -16.43 8.95 1.50
C ASN A 23 -15.34 10.04 1.51
N VAL A 24 -15.39 10.98 2.46
CA VAL A 24 -14.38 12.02 2.64
C VAL A 24 -13.39 11.62 3.73
N LEU A 25 -12.11 11.80 3.40
CA LEU A 25 -10.98 11.69 4.31
C LEU A 25 -10.25 13.03 4.25
N TRP A 26 -9.72 13.49 5.39
CA TRP A 26 -9.06 14.79 5.50
C TRP A 26 -7.55 14.61 5.55
N CYS A 27 -6.85 15.07 4.51
CA CYS A 27 -5.40 15.21 4.53
C CYS A 27 -5.06 16.68 4.81
N VAL A 28 -4.45 16.97 5.97
CA VAL A 28 -4.22 18.35 6.45
C VAL A 28 -3.24 19.09 5.54
N SER A 29 -2.19 18.41 5.10
CA SER A 29 -1.25 18.93 4.11
C SER A 29 -0.67 17.80 3.25
N ASN A 30 -0.14 18.15 2.09
CA ASN A 30 0.51 17.24 1.17
C ASN A 30 1.90 17.74 0.79
N ASP A 31 2.87 16.82 0.69
CA ASP A 31 4.23 17.04 0.21
C ASP A 31 4.95 18.19 0.95
N ARG A 32 4.78 18.22 2.27
CA ARG A 32 5.47 19.16 3.17
C ARG A 32 6.55 18.48 3.98
N LYS A 33 7.68 19.17 4.17
CA LYS A 33 8.72 18.74 5.10
C LYS A 33 8.37 19.26 6.50
N ILE A 34 8.02 18.37 7.41
CA ILE A 34 7.77 18.77 8.80
C ILE A 34 9.09 19.02 9.50
N ILE A 35 9.22 20.17 10.17
CA ILE A 35 10.41 20.56 10.93
C ILE A 35 10.04 20.97 12.36
N PRO A 36 10.97 20.89 13.32
CA PRO A 36 10.83 21.47 14.65
C PRO A 36 10.46 22.96 14.61
N ASP A 37 9.74 23.42 15.64
CA ASP A 37 9.24 24.80 15.73
C ASP A 37 10.35 25.87 15.86
N ASP A 38 11.55 25.48 16.28
CA ASP A 38 12.71 26.37 16.44
C ASP A 38 13.57 26.48 15.17
N GLU A 39 13.25 25.73 14.12
CA GLU A 39 13.93 25.82 12.83
C GLU A 39 13.34 26.91 11.92
N GLU A 40 14.16 27.48 11.04
CA GLU A 40 13.72 28.49 10.07
C GLU A 40 12.92 27.86 8.92
N LEU A 41 11.80 28.50 8.57
CA LEU A 41 10.95 28.11 7.44
C LEU A 41 11.61 28.47 6.11
N SER A 42 11.65 27.51 5.20
CA SER A 42 12.08 27.70 3.81
C SER A 42 11.39 26.68 2.90
N ASP A 43 11.20 27.03 1.62
CA ASP A 43 10.70 26.12 0.58
C ASP A 43 9.37 25.41 0.97
N ARG A 44 9.43 24.08 1.09
CA ARG A 44 8.31 23.20 1.44
C ARG A 44 8.22 22.90 2.94
N LYS A 45 9.06 23.52 3.77
CA LYS A 45 9.07 23.28 5.21
C LYS A 45 7.85 23.88 5.90
N VAL A 46 7.35 23.18 6.91
CA VAL A 46 6.30 23.66 7.80
C VAL A 46 6.60 23.18 9.21
N HIS A 47 6.34 24.04 10.19
CA HIS A 47 6.47 23.70 11.60
C HIS A 47 5.46 22.63 12.02
N GLU A 48 5.91 21.65 12.80
CA GLU A 48 5.09 20.58 13.34
C GLU A 48 3.85 21.11 14.07
N SER A 49 4.03 22.12 14.94
CA SER A 49 2.93 22.73 15.69
C SER A 49 1.87 23.39 14.80
N THR A 50 2.24 23.83 13.60
CA THR A 50 1.27 24.42 12.66
C THR A 50 0.32 23.36 12.14
N ILE A 51 0.84 22.21 11.72
CA ILE A 51 0.02 21.09 11.25
C ILE A 51 -0.82 20.52 12.41
N ASP A 52 -0.21 20.27 13.57
CA ASP A 52 -0.90 19.73 14.74
C ASP A 52 -2.09 20.63 15.17
N ARG A 53 -1.91 21.96 15.16
CA ARG A 53 -2.99 22.90 15.50
C ARG A 53 -4.13 22.90 14.49
N ILE A 54 -3.83 22.89 13.19
CA ILE A 54 -4.86 22.82 12.13
C ILE A 54 -5.64 21.51 12.29
N ALA A 55 -4.93 20.40 12.47
CA ALA A 55 -5.52 19.07 12.55
C ALA A 55 -6.40 18.90 13.79
N ARG A 56 -5.95 19.35 14.97
CA ARG A 56 -6.78 19.34 16.20
C ARG A 56 -8.05 20.18 16.06
N ASP A 57 -7.96 21.34 15.43
CA ASP A 57 -9.12 22.20 15.19
C ASP A 57 -10.09 21.58 14.16
N MET A 58 -9.58 20.89 13.13
CA MET A 58 -10.41 20.10 12.22
C MET A 58 -11.08 18.92 12.95
N ALA A 59 -10.33 18.14 13.72
CA ALA A 59 -10.82 16.99 14.48
C ALA A 59 -11.93 17.39 15.46
N ALA A 60 -11.73 18.49 16.20
CA ALA A 60 -12.70 18.99 17.17
C ALA A 60 -14.03 19.43 16.55
N ARG A 61 -14.05 19.75 15.25
CA ARG A 61 -15.25 20.16 14.52
C ARG A 61 -15.89 19.07 13.69
N GLU A 62 -15.18 17.98 13.39
CA GLU A 62 -15.64 16.91 12.50
C GLU A 62 -16.77 16.13 13.18
N PRO A 63 -18.04 16.29 12.75
CA PRO A 63 -19.17 15.73 13.49
C PRO A 63 -19.43 14.26 13.17
N TRP A 64 -18.82 13.70 12.12
CA TRP A 64 -19.11 12.34 11.65
C TRP A 64 -17.99 11.33 11.92
N GLY A 65 -16.86 11.78 12.48
CA GLY A 65 -15.70 10.92 12.68
C GLY A 65 -15.00 10.53 11.37
N SER A 66 -15.08 11.37 10.33
CA SER A 66 -14.26 11.22 9.12
C SER A 66 -12.78 11.20 9.48
N LEU A 67 -11.99 10.32 8.85
CA LEU A 67 -10.61 10.10 9.23
C LEU A 67 -9.71 11.27 8.82
N LEU A 68 -8.74 11.61 9.68
CA LEU A 68 -7.74 12.64 9.45
C LEU A 68 -6.33 12.04 9.31
N THR A 69 -5.53 12.64 8.43
CA THR A 69 -4.11 12.33 8.24
C THR A 69 -3.32 13.58 7.80
N ASN A 70 -2.01 13.42 7.62
CA ASN A 70 -1.14 14.40 7.00
C ASN A 70 -0.14 13.69 6.06
N HIS A 71 -0.01 14.13 4.82
CA HIS A 71 0.94 13.55 3.88
C HIS A 71 2.23 14.38 3.82
N GLN A 72 3.33 13.82 4.31
CA GLN A 72 4.64 14.48 4.32
C GLN A 72 5.40 14.19 3.04
N CYS A 73 6.36 15.04 2.69
CA CYS A 73 7.17 14.83 1.49
C CYS A 73 8.02 13.56 1.58
N ARG A 74 8.34 12.98 0.42
CA ARG A 74 9.24 11.83 0.28
C ARG A 74 10.46 11.87 1.21
N TRP A 75 10.78 10.72 1.81
CA TRP A 75 11.92 10.49 2.71
C TRP A 75 11.89 11.24 4.05
N SER A 76 10.83 11.98 4.37
CA SER A 76 10.70 12.65 5.68
C SER A 76 10.01 11.80 6.75
N GLY A 77 9.28 10.75 6.33
CA GLY A 77 8.55 9.88 7.23
C GLY A 77 7.20 10.46 7.67
N TYR A 78 6.82 10.20 8.93
CA TYR A 78 5.59 10.68 9.55
C TYR A 78 5.84 11.06 11.01
N SER A 79 5.46 12.28 11.36
CA SER A 79 5.72 12.92 12.66
C SER A 79 4.60 12.67 13.67
N PHE A 80 3.39 12.37 13.20
CA PHE A 80 2.17 12.42 14.03
C PHE A 80 1.67 11.05 14.49
N CYS A 81 2.55 10.04 14.63
CA CYS A 81 2.16 8.66 14.98
C CYS A 81 1.37 8.53 16.29
N ASP A 82 1.63 9.43 17.25
CA ASP A 82 0.99 9.45 18.58
C ASP A 82 -0.06 10.56 18.72
N ALA A 83 -0.32 11.32 17.65
CA ALA A 83 -1.27 12.42 17.70
C ALA A 83 -2.71 11.89 17.74
N GLY A 84 -3.50 12.29 18.74
CA GLY A 84 -4.86 11.79 18.92
C GLY A 84 -5.87 12.15 17.81
N TRP A 85 -5.48 13.01 16.86
CA TRP A 85 -6.27 13.32 15.66
C TRP A 85 -5.82 12.52 14.43
N SER A 86 -4.67 11.84 14.47
CA SER A 86 -4.13 11.10 13.33
C SER A 86 -4.76 9.71 13.29
N ASP A 87 -5.73 9.54 12.42
CA ASP A 87 -6.47 8.29 12.26
C ASP A 87 -5.80 7.32 11.29
N ILE A 88 -4.87 7.82 10.47
CA ILE A 88 -4.11 7.05 9.48
C ILE A 88 -2.70 7.64 9.37
N VAL A 89 -1.70 6.77 9.20
CA VAL A 89 -0.35 7.17 8.77
C VAL A 89 -0.27 7.06 7.25
N THR A 90 -0.01 8.18 6.57
CA THR A 90 0.19 8.25 5.11
C THR A 90 1.64 8.59 4.78
N LEU A 91 2.29 7.72 4.02
CA LEU A 91 3.73 7.76 3.75
C LEU A 91 3.99 7.94 2.27
N GLU A 92 5.14 8.53 1.97
CA GLU A 92 5.67 8.67 0.62
C GLU A 92 7.14 8.25 0.59
N ASP A 93 7.48 7.32 -0.31
CA ASP A 93 8.86 6.86 -0.52
C ASP A 93 9.05 6.39 -1.98
N LEU A 94 10.07 5.58 -2.24
CA LEU A 94 10.28 4.88 -3.51
C LEU A 94 10.62 3.42 -3.25
N ASP A 95 10.23 2.57 -4.18
CA ASP A 95 10.67 1.18 -4.27
C ASP A 95 10.30 0.34 -3.05
N GLN A 96 9.16 0.64 -2.42
CA GLN A 96 8.63 -0.10 -1.27
C GLN A 96 8.00 -1.44 -1.66
N ILE A 97 8.56 -2.12 -2.67
CA ILE A 97 8.12 -3.41 -3.22
C ILE A 97 8.24 -4.59 -2.23
N HIS A 98 8.75 -4.34 -1.03
CA HIS A 98 8.91 -5.28 0.07
C HIS A 98 8.16 -4.83 1.34
N GLY A 99 7.55 -3.63 1.30
CA GLY A 99 6.68 -3.07 2.34
C GLY A 99 7.36 -2.74 3.67
N GLN A 100 8.70 -2.56 3.69
CA GLN A 100 9.44 -2.30 4.93
C GLN A 100 8.96 -1.04 5.63
N LEU A 101 8.71 0.04 4.89
CA LEU A 101 8.25 1.29 5.46
C LEU A 101 6.89 1.14 6.18
N ILE A 102 6.01 0.29 5.66
CA ILE A 102 4.73 -0.04 6.32
C ILE A 102 4.99 -0.78 7.64
N LEU A 103 5.89 -1.76 7.64
CA LEU A 103 6.26 -2.51 8.84
C LEU A 103 6.87 -1.60 9.93
N ASP A 104 7.78 -0.71 9.52
CA ASP A 104 8.44 0.23 10.43
C ASP A 104 7.44 1.15 11.13
N TYR A 105 6.44 1.65 10.38
CA TYR A 105 5.41 2.51 10.96
C TYR A 105 4.33 1.75 11.72
N ARG A 106 4.02 0.50 11.36
CA ARG A 106 3.14 -0.36 12.17
C ARG A 106 3.74 -0.64 13.56
N ALA A 107 5.06 -0.68 13.69
CA ALA A 107 5.72 -0.80 14.99
C ALA A 107 5.63 0.49 15.84
N ARG A 108 5.33 1.63 15.22
CA ARG A 108 5.33 2.96 15.86
C ARG A 108 3.93 3.55 16.07
N ALA A 109 2.97 3.21 15.22
CA ALA A 109 1.62 3.76 15.22
C ALA A 109 0.59 2.67 15.50
N LYS A 110 -0.52 3.06 16.14
CA LYS A 110 -1.64 2.14 16.46
C LYS A 110 -2.78 2.21 15.44
N VAL A 111 -2.60 2.99 14.40
CA VAL A 111 -3.57 3.25 13.34
C VAL A 111 -3.12 2.61 12.02
N PRO A 112 -4.01 2.43 11.03
CA PRO A 112 -3.62 1.94 9.72
C PRO A 112 -2.46 2.73 9.09
N VAL A 113 -1.61 2.04 8.34
CA VAL A 113 -0.45 2.60 7.66
C VAL A 113 -0.59 2.39 6.16
N ILE A 114 -0.41 3.47 5.41
CA ILE A 114 -0.56 3.50 3.96
C ILE A 114 0.71 4.07 3.33
N ASN A 115 1.24 3.38 2.32
CA ASN A 115 2.21 3.96 1.39
C ASN A 115 1.45 4.69 0.28
N ASP A 116 1.05 5.93 0.55
CA ASP A 116 0.12 6.70 -0.27
C ASP A 116 0.79 7.26 -1.54
N GLU A 117 2.12 7.33 -1.56
CA GLU A 117 2.84 7.69 -2.78
C GLU A 117 4.19 6.97 -2.88
N ASP A 118 4.31 6.08 -3.86
CA ASP A 118 5.59 5.48 -4.26
C ASP A 118 6.05 6.14 -5.57
N ARG A 119 6.22 5.35 -6.63
CA ARG A 119 6.36 5.80 -8.02
C ARG A 119 5.02 6.13 -8.64
N TYR A 120 5.05 7.09 -9.56
CA TYR A 120 4.00 7.21 -10.56
C TYR A 120 4.41 6.42 -11.79
N GLU A 121 3.45 5.79 -12.46
CA GLU A 121 3.72 5.10 -13.73
C GLU A 121 4.32 6.04 -14.77
N HIS A 122 3.90 7.32 -14.79
CA HIS A 122 4.40 8.33 -15.73
C HIS A 122 5.27 9.41 -15.09
N TYR A 123 5.66 9.26 -13.82
CA TYR A 123 6.61 10.14 -13.14
C TYR A 123 7.51 9.33 -12.20
N ARG A 124 8.78 9.20 -12.58
CA ARG A 124 9.73 8.17 -12.07
C ARG A 124 9.29 6.75 -12.46
N PRO A 125 9.00 6.52 -13.76
CA PRO A 125 8.48 5.26 -14.24
C PRO A 125 9.41 4.10 -13.89
N PRO A 126 8.91 2.97 -13.37
CA PRO A 126 9.63 1.72 -13.47
C PRO A 126 9.68 1.25 -14.93
N GLU A 127 10.69 0.44 -15.29
CA GLU A 127 10.85 -0.14 -16.62
C GLU A 127 9.71 -1.11 -16.97
N HIS A 128 9.24 -1.88 -15.98
CA HIS A 128 8.16 -2.87 -16.11
C HIS A 128 6.97 -2.52 -15.19
N PRO A 129 6.15 -1.51 -15.54
CA PRO A 129 5.13 -0.96 -14.64
C PRO A 129 4.09 -1.99 -14.19
N ARG A 130 3.64 -2.87 -15.09
CA ARG A 130 2.67 -3.91 -14.73
C ARG A 130 3.18 -4.84 -13.63
N TYR A 131 4.44 -5.26 -13.70
CA TYR A 131 5.05 -6.10 -12.68
C TYR A 131 5.35 -5.31 -11.40
N PHE A 132 5.98 -4.14 -11.51
CA PHE A 132 6.33 -3.29 -10.36
C PHE A 132 5.11 -3.02 -9.47
N PHE A 133 4.02 -2.53 -10.04
CA PHE A 133 2.84 -2.16 -9.26
C PHE A 133 2.09 -3.38 -8.69
N ARG A 134 2.08 -4.51 -9.41
CA ARG A 134 1.53 -5.76 -8.86
C ARG A 134 2.32 -6.23 -7.63
N ARG A 135 3.66 -6.17 -7.71
CA ARG A 135 4.56 -6.49 -6.60
C ARG A 135 4.36 -5.53 -5.42
N LEU A 136 4.32 -4.22 -5.69
CA LEU A 136 4.09 -3.18 -4.68
C LEU A 136 2.75 -3.39 -3.94
N MET A 137 1.67 -3.67 -4.67
CA MET A 137 0.33 -3.89 -4.11
C MET A 137 0.29 -5.10 -3.18
N TRP A 138 0.75 -6.26 -3.66
CA TRP A 138 0.78 -7.48 -2.85
C TRP A 138 1.69 -7.36 -1.63
N ALA A 139 2.88 -6.80 -1.81
CA ALA A 139 3.83 -6.61 -0.71
C ALA A 139 3.28 -5.66 0.36
N SER A 140 2.63 -4.57 -0.05
CA SER A 140 2.03 -3.61 0.87
C SER A 140 0.87 -4.22 1.68
N LEU A 141 0.00 -4.98 1.01
CA LEU A 141 -1.12 -5.67 1.65
C LEU A 141 -0.67 -6.73 2.65
N LEU A 142 0.31 -7.55 2.28
CA LEU A 142 0.84 -8.58 3.16
C LEU A 142 1.77 -8.02 4.25
N SER A 143 2.19 -6.75 4.14
CA SER A 143 2.78 -5.98 5.25
C SER A 143 1.71 -5.42 6.21
N GLY A 144 0.43 -5.63 5.91
CA GLY A 144 -0.68 -5.18 6.73
C GLY A 144 -1.02 -3.69 6.57
N GLY A 145 -0.67 -3.11 5.43
CA GLY A 145 -1.12 -1.78 5.00
C GLY A 145 -1.75 -1.85 3.61
N HIS A 146 -1.70 -0.75 2.88
CA HIS A 146 -1.88 -0.76 1.42
C HIS A 146 -1.04 0.34 0.80
N THR A 147 -1.00 0.35 -0.53
CA THR A 147 -0.36 1.42 -1.31
C THR A 147 -1.39 2.06 -2.22
N THR A 148 -1.16 3.31 -2.60
CA THR A 148 -1.98 4.02 -3.58
C THR A 148 -1.25 4.01 -4.91
N TYR A 149 -1.96 3.64 -5.97
CA TYR A 149 -1.38 3.69 -7.31
C TYR A 149 -1.44 5.11 -7.86
N CYS A 150 -0.30 5.57 -8.35
CA CYS A 150 -0.18 6.82 -9.04
C CYS A 150 0.11 6.55 -10.53
N GLY A 151 -0.81 6.95 -11.41
CA GLY A 151 -0.69 6.69 -12.85
C GLY A 151 -0.15 7.91 -13.60
N THR A 152 -1.04 8.84 -13.88
CA THR A 152 -0.80 10.10 -14.60
C THR A 152 -0.15 11.16 -13.72
N VAL A 153 0.47 12.17 -14.32
CA VAL A 153 1.14 13.30 -13.64
C VAL A 153 0.10 14.31 -13.15
N THR A 154 -0.63 13.97 -12.10
CA THR A 154 -1.84 14.68 -11.64
C THR A 154 -1.57 16.07 -11.05
N PHE A 155 -0.34 16.37 -10.65
CA PHE A 155 0.06 17.66 -10.09
C PHE A 155 0.33 18.74 -11.15
N GLU A 156 0.32 18.37 -12.44
CA GLU A 156 0.46 19.31 -13.56
C GLU A 156 -0.90 19.70 -14.15
N ALA A 157 -0.90 20.70 -15.04
CA ALA A 157 -2.11 21.10 -15.76
C ALA A 157 -2.58 20.00 -16.73
N TYR A 158 -3.90 19.83 -16.86
CA TYR A 158 -4.47 18.84 -17.78
C TYR A 158 -4.15 19.18 -19.24
N ASP A 159 -3.57 18.21 -19.95
CA ASP A 159 -3.13 18.36 -21.35
C ASP A 159 -3.81 17.38 -22.33
N GLY A 160 -4.72 16.54 -21.83
CA GLY A 160 -5.37 15.47 -22.62
C GLY A 160 -4.49 14.25 -22.88
N LYS A 161 -3.22 14.27 -22.48
CA LYS A 161 -2.26 13.18 -22.63
C LYS A 161 -2.00 12.53 -21.28
N LEU A 162 -0.95 12.89 -20.56
CA LEU A 162 -0.53 12.26 -19.31
C LEU A 162 -0.61 13.18 -18.10
N ASN A 163 -0.84 14.48 -18.32
CA ASN A 163 -0.78 15.47 -17.25
C ASN A 163 -2.18 15.83 -16.75
N GLY A 164 -2.23 16.25 -15.50
CA GLY A 164 -3.43 16.66 -14.78
C GLY A 164 -4.39 15.55 -14.42
N MET A 165 -5.48 15.94 -13.75
CA MET A 165 -6.52 15.03 -13.29
C MET A 165 -7.30 14.44 -14.46
N GLN A 166 -7.33 13.11 -14.56
CA GLN A 166 -8.08 12.37 -15.58
C GLN A 166 -8.91 11.27 -14.92
N GLY A 167 -10.05 10.91 -15.55
CA GLY A 167 -10.83 9.76 -15.13
C GLY A 167 -9.99 8.49 -15.20
N TYR A 168 -9.80 7.82 -14.07
CA TYR A 168 -8.89 6.70 -13.96
C TYR A 168 -9.21 5.55 -14.93
N TYR A 169 -10.51 5.18 -15.01
CA TYR A 169 -10.99 4.18 -15.97
C TYR A 169 -10.86 4.63 -17.43
N ASP A 170 -10.93 5.94 -17.72
CA ASP A 170 -10.73 6.47 -19.07
C ASP A 170 -9.27 6.36 -19.49
N ALA A 171 -8.34 6.72 -18.60
CA ALA A 171 -6.91 6.57 -18.83
C ALA A 171 -6.53 5.09 -19.06
N ALA A 172 -7.06 4.18 -18.24
CA ALA A 172 -6.86 2.75 -18.43
C ALA A 172 -7.42 2.23 -19.77
N ARG A 173 -8.67 2.60 -20.12
CA ARG A 173 -9.29 2.23 -21.41
C ARG A 173 -8.56 2.80 -22.62
N ALA A 174 -7.96 3.98 -22.48
CA ALA A 174 -7.12 4.59 -23.50
C ALA A 174 -5.72 3.95 -23.60
N GLY A 175 -5.42 2.91 -22.83
CA GLY A 175 -4.13 2.24 -22.83
C GLY A 175 -3.00 3.06 -22.20
N LYS A 176 -3.33 4.06 -21.36
CA LYS A 176 -2.32 4.91 -20.71
C LYS A 176 -1.79 4.32 -19.41
N LEU A 177 -2.44 3.31 -18.83
CA LEU A 177 -2.11 2.76 -17.51
C LEU A 177 -1.87 1.25 -17.59
N GLU A 178 -0.63 0.84 -17.78
CA GLU A 178 -0.21 -0.56 -17.85
C GLU A 178 -0.12 -1.19 -16.46
N GLY A 179 0.40 -0.44 -15.48
CA GLY A 179 0.56 -0.82 -14.08
C GLY A 179 -0.74 -1.23 -13.38
N PHE A 180 -1.86 -0.67 -13.82
CA PHE A 180 -3.17 -0.90 -13.23
C PHE A 180 -3.80 -2.26 -13.57
N GLN A 181 -3.39 -2.89 -14.68
CA GLN A 181 -4.18 -3.94 -15.34
C GLN A 181 -4.53 -5.13 -14.43
N ASP A 182 -3.70 -5.41 -13.44
CA ASP A 182 -3.82 -6.58 -12.57
C ASP A 182 -4.53 -6.30 -11.24
N PHE A 183 -4.87 -5.05 -10.90
CA PHE A 183 -5.47 -4.77 -9.58
C PHE A 183 -6.87 -5.37 -9.43
N ARG A 184 -7.60 -5.50 -10.54
CA ARG A 184 -8.87 -6.24 -10.53
C ARG A 184 -8.69 -7.69 -10.07
N ASN A 185 -7.54 -8.31 -10.35
CA ASN A 185 -7.26 -9.68 -9.94
C ASN A 185 -7.02 -9.73 -8.42
N LEU A 186 -6.43 -8.69 -7.83
CA LEU A 186 -6.37 -8.60 -6.37
C LEU A 186 -7.77 -8.65 -5.74
N HIS A 187 -8.74 -7.91 -6.29
CA HIS A 187 -10.13 -7.99 -5.83
C HIS A 187 -10.76 -9.37 -6.06
N VAL A 188 -10.50 -10.01 -7.21
CA VAL A 188 -10.97 -11.38 -7.50
C VAL A 188 -10.45 -12.36 -6.46
N PHE A 189 -9.17 -12.29 -6.06
CA PHE A 189 -8.61 -13.14 -5.02
C PHE A 189 -9.40 -13.06 -3.71
N PHE A 190 -9.64 -11.85 -3.19
CA PHE A 190 -10.36 -11.67 -1.93
C PHE A 190 -11.85 -12.06 -2.05
N ASN A 191 -12.48 -11.78 -3.18
CA ASN A 191 -13.86 -12.18 -3.45
C ASN A 191 -14.01 -13.71 -3.50
N ASP A 192 -13.13 -14.40 -4.22
CA ASP A 192 -13.17 -15.86 -4.40
C ASP A 192 -12.86 -16.62 -3.11
N THR A 193 -12.01 -16.03 -2.26
CA THR A 193 -11.59 -16.65 -1.01
C THR A 193 -12.53 -16.31 0.15
N GLY A 194 -13.24 -15.19 0.08
CA GLY A 194 -14.02 -14.64 1.19
C GLY A 194 -13.15 -14.19 2.37
N LEU A 195 -11.84 -14.02 2.16
CA LEU A 195 -10.93 -13.57 3.22
C LEU A 195 -11.08 -12.07 3.45
N THR A 196 -10.92 -11.69 4.71
CA THR A 196 -10.51 -10.33 5.08
C THR A 196 -9.09 -10.42 5.64
N LEU A 197 -8.32 -9.35 5.59
CA LEU A 197 -6.99 -9.28 6.22
C LEU A 197 -7.08 -9.03 7.74
N VAL A 198 -8.28 -9.05 8.33
CA VAL A 198 -8.46 -8.90 9.78
C VAL A 198 -7.83 -10.10 10.49
N GLY A 199 -6.92 -9.83 11.42
CA GLY A 199 -6.21 -10.87 12.18
C GLY A 199 -5.07 -11.56 11.45
N PHE A 200 -4.72 -11.12 10.24
CA PHE A 200 -3.49 -11.51 9.58
C PHE A 200 -2.33 -10.65 10.11
N GLU A 201 -1.20 -11.30 10.39
CA GLU A 201 0.05 -10.63 10.73
C GLU A 201 1.10 -10.91 9.65
N PRO A 202 1.95 -9.92 9.30
CA PRO A 202 3.12 -10.15 8.45
C PRO A 202 4.06 -11.19 9.07
N ASP A 203 4.55 -12.14 8.28
CA ASP A 203 5.50 -13.16 8.73
C ASP A 203 6.40 -13.63 7.59
N ASP A 204 7.33 -12.76 7.17
CA ASP A 204 8.29 -13.10 6.12
C ASP A 204 9.25 -14.21 6.55
N ALA A 205 9.48 -14.40 7.86
CA ALA A 205 10.30 -15.48 8.39
C ALA A 205 9.69 -16.86 8.09
N PHE A 206 8.36 -16.99 8.04
CA PHE A 206 7.66 -18.23 7.65
C PHE A 206 8.05 -18.72 6.25
N VAL A 207 8.41 -17.78 5.37
CA VAL A 207 8.86 -18.07 4.01
C VAL A 207 10.36 -17.85 3.83
N GLY A 208 11.15 -17.72 4.91
CA GLY A 208 12.61 -17.63 4.85
C GLY A 208 13.16 -16.24 4.57
N ASP A 209 12.46 -15.19 5.00
CA ASP A 209 12.95 -13.82 5.23
C ASP A 209 13.66 -13.18 4.03
N ARG A 210 13.00 -13.22 2.87
CA ARG A 210 13.44 -12.56 1.63
C ARG A 210 12.30 -11.71 1.07
N PRO A 211 11.91 -10.62 1.74
CA PRO A 211 10.69 -9.86 1.42
C PRO A 211 10.69 -9.23 0.02
N THR A 212 11.86 -9.06 -0.60
CA THR A 212 11.96 -8.65 -2.01
C THR A 212 11.53 -9.76 -2.97
N HIS A 213 11.67 -11.04 -2.61
CA HIS A 213 11.34 -12.19 -3.45
C HIS A 213 10.01 -12.83 -3.08
N ARG A 214 9.64 -12.75 -1.79
CA ARG A 214 8.46 -13.41 -1.24
C ARG A 214 7.98 -12.69 0.00
N LYS A 215 6.69 -12.38 0.04
CA LYS A 215 6.03 -11.72 1.16
C LYS A 215 4.97 -12.65 1.74
N CYS A 216 4.84 -12.67 3.07
CA CYS A 216 3.82 -13.50 3.72
C CYS A 216 3.04 -12.73 4.77
N ALA A 217 1.73 -12.98 4.82
CA ALA A 217 0.90 -12.69 5.98
C ALA A 217 0.11 -13.95 6.36
N ARG A 218 -0.07 -14.18 7.66
CA ARG A 218 -0.80 -15.36 8.15
C ARG A 218 -1.64 -15.10 9.39
N SER A 219 -2.67 -15.91 9.54
CA SER A 219 -3.41 -16.16 10.77
C SER A 219 -3.01 -17.54 11.35
N ASN A 220 -3.79 -18.06 12.30
CA ASN A 220 -3.57 -19.40 12.86
C ASN A 220 -3.88 -20.54 11.86
N ASP A 221 -4.78 -20.32 10.92
CA ASP A 221 -5.32 -21.35 10.02
C ASP A 221 -5.09 -21.05 8.53
N THR A 222 -4.63 -19.86 8.20
CA THR A 222 -4.52 -19.39 6.82
C THR A 222 -3.21 -18.64 6.63
N ALA A 223 -2.52 -18.90 5.52
CA ALA A 223 -1.38 -18.11 5.08
C ALA A 223 -1.57 -17.66 3.64
N ILE A 224 -1.25 -16.40 3.36
CA ILE A 224 -1.15 -15.85 2.02
C ILE A 224 0.33 -15.55 1.78
N ILE A 225 0.89 -16.12 0.72
CA ILE A 225 2.28 -15.95 0.34
C ILE A 225 2.30 -15.42 -1.08
N TYR A 226 2.84 -14.24 -1.28
CA TYR A 226 3.14 -13.72 -2.62
C TYR A 226 4.59 -14.04 -2.95
N ILE A 227 4.84 -14.75 -4.04
CA ILE A 227 6.17 -15.03 -4.58
C ILE A 227 6.36 -14.14 -5.80
N ALA A 228 7.16 -13.07 -5.64
CA ALA A 228 7.38 -12.05 -6.66
C ALA A 228 8.22 -12.56 -7.84
N ASN A 229 9.14 -13.50 -7.58
CA ASN A 229 10.00 -14.11 -8.60
C ASN A 229 10.71 -13.09 -9.53
N PRO A 230 11.44 -12.09 -8.99
CA PRO A 230 12.13 -11.10 -9.82
C PRO A 230 13.25 -11.71 -10.66
N ASN A 231 13.55 -11.13 -11.81
CA ASN A 231 14.70 -11.49 -12.65
C ASN A 231 16.01 -10.74 -12.25
N GLY A 232 15.94 -9.85 -11.26
CA GLY A 232 17.03 -9.00 -10.78
C GLY A 232 16.85 -8.58 -9.32
N ASP A 233 17.67 -7.59 -8.92
CA ASP A 233 17.70 -7.01 -7.57
C ASP A 233 17.44 -5.49 -7.55
N GLU A 234 17.06 -4.90 -8.69
CA GLU A 234 16.82 -3.46 -8.83
C GLU A 234 15.32 -3.22 -9.02
N PRO A 235 14.56 -2.84 -7.97
CA PRO A 235 13.10 -2.81 -8.01
C PRO A 235 12.47 -2.12 -9.23
N ASP A 236 13.06 -1.03 -9.70
CA ASP A 236 12.53 -0.24 -10.81
C ASP A 236 12.93 -0.73 -12.20
N LYS A 237 13.84 -1.69 -12.29
CA LYS A 237 14.28 -2.35 -13.53
C LYS A 237 13.91 -3.82 -13.58
N ASP A 238 13.58 -4.43 -12.45
CA ASP A 238 13.19 -5.83 -12.38
C ASP A 238 11.94 -6.07 -13.24
N ASP A 239 11.93 -7.20 -13.95
CA ASP A 239 10.72 -7.85 -14.42
C ASP A 239 10.53 -9.18 -13.69
N VAL A 240 9.44 -9.86 -14.00
CA VAL A 240 9.21 -11.22 -13.55
C VAL A 240 10.13 -12.20 -14.28
N SER A 241 10.71 -13.13 -13.53
CA SER A 241 11.58 -14.18 -14.06
C SER A 241 10.81 -15.18 -14.94
N GLU A 242 11.45 -15.63 -16.02
CA GLU A 242 10.98 -16.74 -16.87
C GLU A 242 11.17 -18.12 -16.22
N GLY A 243 11.86 -18.18 -15.07
CA GLY A 243 12.04 -19.41 -14.29
C GLY A 243 10.81 -19.77 -13.45
N VAL A 244 10.61 -21.08 -13.23
CA VAL A 244 9.65 -21.57 -12.23
C VAL A 244 10.26 -21.38 -10.85
N THR A 245 9.48 -20.80 -9.93
CA THR A 245 9.91 -20.51 -8.56
C THR A 245 9.39 -21.55 -7.55
N ASP A 246 9.97 -21.56 -6.36
CA ASP A 246 9.52 -22.38 -5.24
C ASP A 246 9.52 -21.60 -3.92
N VAL A 247 8.81 -22.14 -2.94
CA VAL A 247 8.87 -21.67 -1.56
C VAL A 247 8.96 -22.84 -0.62
N THR A 248 9.86 -22.75 0.35
CA THR A 248 9.98 -23.72 1.44
C THR A 248 9.38 -23.13 2.70
N ILE A 249 8.46 -23.89 3.32
CA ILE A 249 7.74 -23.52 4.53
C ILE A 249 7.80 -24.67 5.55
N ASN A 250 7.58 -24.35 6.83
CA ASN A 250 7.44 -25.35 7.88
C ASN A 250 6.08 -25.20 8.58
N VAL A 251 5.17 -26.15 8.35
CA VAL A 251 3.80 -26.09 8.89
C VAL A 251 3.60 -27.12 10.02
N ASN A 252 2.73 -26.81 10.97
CA ASN A 252 2.45 -27.66 12.13
C ASN A 252 1.15 -28.48 12.02
N GLY A 253 0.67 -28.71 10.79
CA GLY A 253 -0.57 -29.43 10.52
C GLY A 253 -0.77 -29.59 9.02
N ASP A 254 -1.92 -30.14 8.65
CA ASP A 254 -2.25 -30.37 7.25
C ASP A 254 -2.99 -29.17 6.63
N PHE A 255 -2.52 -28.72 5.49
CA PHE A 255 -3.08 -27.58 4.75
C PHE A 255 -3.47 -28.00 3.33
N ALA A 256 -4.55 -27.42 2.83
CA ALA A 256 -4.87 -27.39 1.42
C ALA A 256 -4.15 -26.19 0.77
N ALA A 257 -3.39 -26.46 -0.29
CA ALA A 257 -2.72 -25.41 -1.07
C ALA A 257 -3.48 -25.08 -2.37
N ARG A 258 -3.54 -23.80 -2.70
CA ARG A 258 -4.03 -23.31 -3.99
C ARG A 258 -3.12 -22.20 -4.49
N TRP A 259 -2.83 -22.26 -5.78
CA TRP A 259 -2.03 -21.25 -6.47
C TRP A 259 -2.97 -20.29 -7.20
N TYR A 260 -2.73 -19.00 -7.06
CA TYR A 260 -3.45 -17.94 -7.75
C TYR A 260 -2.47 -17.17 -8.62
N ASP A 261 -2.79 -17.05 -9.90
CA ASP A 261 -2.00 -16.26 -10.84
C ASP A 261 -2.47 -14.80 -10.75
N PRO A 262 -1.69 -13.87 -10.17
CA PRO A 262 -2.10 -12.49 -9.99
C PRO A 262 -2.16 -11.71 -11.31
N ARG A 263 -1.60 -12.26 -12.41
CA ARG A 263 -1.60 -11.65 -13.74
C ARG A 263 -2.90 -11.93 -14.50
N THR A 264 -3.46 -13.13 -14.33
CA THR A 264 -4.65 -13.59 -15.06
C THR A 264 -5.90 -13.68 -14.20
N GLY A 265 -5.71 -13.74 -12.88
CA GLY A 265 -6.77 -13.94 -11.91
C GLY A 265 -7.29 -15.38 -11.84
N LEU A 266 -6.55 -16.35 -12.38
CA LEU A 266 -6.94 -17.75 -12.43
C LEU A 266 -6.34 -18.57 -11.29
N TRP A 267 -7.12 -19.53 -10.79
CA TRP A 267 -6.67 -20.50 -9.79
C TRP A 267 -6.11 -21.76 -10.43
N ARG A 268 -5.04 -22.29 -9.84
CA ARG A 268 -4.49 -23.62 -10.08
C ARG A 268 -4.52 -24.43 -8.80
N LYS A 269 -4.76 -25.73 -8.94
CA LYS A 269 -4.75 -26.67 -7.80
C LYS A 269 -3.32 -26.82 -7.30
N GLY A 270 -3.13 -26.71 -5.98
CA GLY A 270 -1.89 -27.09 -5.30
C GLY A 270 -1.97 -28.50 -4.73
N SER A 271 -0.82 -29.02 -4.31
CA SER A 271 -0.75 -30.27 -3.55
C SER A 271 -1.05 -30.01 -2.08
N ASP A 272 -1.68 -30.96 -1.41
CA ASP A 272 -1.85 -30.88 0.03
C ASP A 272 -0.49 -30.86 0.73
N VAL A 273 -0.39 -30.06 1.79
CA VAL A 273 0.83 -29.83 2.56
C VAL A 273 0.66 -30.52 3.89
N SER A 274 1.52 -31.49 4.19
CA SER A 274 1.54 -32.17 5.49
C SER A 274 2.42 -31.43 6.48
N ALA A 275 2.23 -31.71 7.77
CA ALA A 275 3.08 -31.19 8.83
C ALA A 275 4.59 -31.40 8.54
N GLY A 276 5.41 -30.43 8.94
CA GLY A 276 6.86 -30.39 8.75
C GLY A 276 7.30 -29.45 7.63
N MET A 277 8.57 -29.61 7.24
CA MET A 277 9.20 -28.83 6.18
C MET A 277 8.69 -29.31 4.80
N GLN A 278 8.21 -28.38 3.99
CA GLN A 278 7.64 -28.66 2.67
C GLN A 278 8.13 -27.61 1.67
N THR A 279 8.56 -28.06 0.49
CA THR A 279 8.88 -27.17 -0.64
C THR A 279 7.76 -27.27 -1.66
N LEU A 280 7.13 -26.14 -1.97
CA LEU A 280 6.07 -26.04 -2.97
C LEU A 280 6.61 -25.33 -4.20
N ILE A 281 6.42 -25.95 -5.37
CA ILE A 281 6.85 -25.42 -6.67
C ILE A 281 5.64 -24.76 -7.33
N ALA A 282 5.85 -23.56 -7.88
CA ALA A 282 4.82 -22.84 -8.61
C ALA A 282 4.40 -23.61 -9.90
N PRO A 283 3.16 -23.45 -10.39
CA PRO A 283 2.68 -24.19 -11.56
C PRO A 283 3.44 -23.91 -12.85
N ASP A 284 3.94 -22.68 -13.03
CA ASP A 284 4.69 -22.22 -14.20
C ASP A 284 5.57 -21.01 -13.83
N ALA A 285 6.21 -20.42 -14.86
CA ALA A 285 7.00 -19.21 -14.74
C ALA A 285 6.15 -17.98 -14.41
N GLY A 286 6.73 -17.05 -13.68
CA GLY A 286 6.05 -15.83 -13.26
C GLY A 286 5.97 -15.65 -11.75
N ASP A 287 5.19 -14.66 -11.34
CA ASP A 287 4.84 -14.41 -9.94
C ASP A 287 3.53 -15.11 -9.58
N TRP A 288 3.41 -15.51 -8.33
CA TRP A 288 2.33 -16.37 -7.86
C TRP A 288 1.90 -16.03 -6.46
N VAL A 289 0.61 -16.15 -6.16
CA VAL A 289 0.09 -16.11 -4.80
C VAL A 289 -0.27 -17.53 -4.37
N LEU A 290 0.36 -18.03 -3.33
CA LEU A 290 0.03 -19.28 -2.68
C LEU A 290 -0.90 -19.00 -1.50
N LEU A 291 -2.08 -19.61 -1.53
CA LEU A 291 -3.01 -19.66 -0.40
C LEU A 291 -2.92 -21.02 0.26
N LEU A 292 -2.63 -21.03 1.55
CA LEU A 292 -2.69 -22.20 2.42
C LEU A 292 -3.87 -22.06 3.38
N ARG A 293 -4.68 -23.10 3.50
CA ARG A 293 -5.74 -23.20 4.51
C ARG A 293 -5.65 -24.51 5.25
N ARG A 294 -5.64 -24.44 6.58
CA ARG A 294 -5.65 -25.63 7.43
C ARG A 294 -6.89 -26.45 7.10
N LYS A 295 -6.71 -27.76 6.91
CA LYS A 295 -7.82 -28.68 6.72
C LYS A 295 -8.58 -28.81 8.04
N ALA A 296 -9.91 -28.84 7.97
CA ALA A 296 -10.69 -29.23 9.13
C ALA A 296 -10.33 -30.69 9.50
N GLU A 297 -10.10 -30.92 10.78
CA GLU A 297 -9.94 -32.27 11.35
C GLU A 297 -11.22 -33.11 11.18
#